data_AF-A0A2G2VJJ8-F1
#
_entry.id   AF-A0A2G2VJJ8-F1
#
_cell.length_a   1.000
_cell.length_b   1.000
_cell.length_c   1.000
_cell.angle_alpha   90.00
_cell.angle_beta   90.00
_cell.angle_gamma   90.00
#
_symmetry.space_group_name_H-M   'P 1'
#
loop_
_entity.id
_entity.type
_entity.pdbx_description
1 polymer ?
#
loop_
_entity_poly.entity_id
_entity_poly.type
_entity_poly.pdbx_seq_one_letter_code
_entity_poly.pdbx_strand_id
1 'polypeptide(L)'
;MARMVHGIREIFDQEHEGVRWLIMGDDDSIFFLENIVDVLGKYDHNKYYYFGGQSEYILSNFWFSFDQGFGGAGIIMSFPLAKALAEDIESCLRRYPFLNSADLITMTCIVDLGANFSPLKGLHQFDLRSDISGLLSSHPKAPLMSLHHFDATSPIFPSMDRIQSTKHLMRAANYDQSRMLQQTICHHRSSNWTFSVSWGYSVHIYEKIMPRSHLIKPMQTFDAWVAKPDNPPYYMFNTRSSAKDSCETPHVFFLKSIGETWNRNEIMATYSRSAMRRLPGCPIGGNHPANYVNKIQVYSRRTKRTEMDRCECCDVIHTTGSNKAQLKLRKCFTNEKIA
;
A
#
# COMPACT_ATOMS: atom_id res chain seq x y z
N MET A 1 28.41 2.74 -3.54
CA MET A 1 27.62 2.88 -2.29
C MET A 1 27.89 4.18 -1.59
N ALA A 2 29.14 4.51 -1.23
CA ALA A 2 29.50 5.87 -0.77
C ALA A 2 28.90 6.96 -1.67
N ARG A 3 28.97 6.79 -3.00
CA ARG A 3 28.33 7.68 -4.00
C ARG A 3 26.85 7.99 -3.76
N MET A 4 26.04 7.02 -3.35
CA MET A 4 24.60 7.26 -3.10
C MET A 4 24.41 8.09 -1.82
N VAL A 5 25.23 7.82 -0.81
CA VAL A 5 25.24 8.58 0.45
C VAL A 5 25.77 10.01 0.22
N HIS A 6 26.73 10.21 -0.69
CA HIS A 6 27.15 11.55 -1.13
C HIS A 6 26.03 12.32 -1.85
N GLY A 7 25.06 11.65 -2.47
CA GLY A 7 23.91 12.31 -3.11
C GLY A 7 23.13 13.21 -2.13
N ILE A 8 23.09 12.86 -0.84
CA ILE A 8 22.49 13.70 0.20
C ILE A 8 23.25 15.03 0.34
N ARG A 9 24.58 14.98 0.30
CA ARG A 9 25.44 16.16 0.33
C ARG A 9 25.28 16.99 -0.95
N GLU A 10 25.22 16.35 -2.11
CA GLU A 10 25.02 17.06 -3.39
C GLU A 10 23.69 17.81 -3.46
N ILE A 11 22.59 17.23 -2.93
CA ILE A 11 21.30 17.93 -2.85
C ILE A 11 21.37 19.09 -1.84
N PHE A 12 22.09 18.92 -0.73
CA PHE A 12 22.27 19.98 0.25
C PHE A 12 23.07 21.16 -0.33
N ASP A 13 24.17 20.87 -1.04
CA ASP A 13 25.04 21.89 -1.65
C ASP A 13 24.33 22.70 -2.75
N GLN A 14 23.19 22.23 -3.26
CA GLN A 14 22.35 22.96 -4.23
C GLN A 14 21.42 24.01 -3.59
N GLU A 15 21.49 24.20 -2.25
CA GLU A 15 20.74 25.16 -1.41
C GLU A 15 19.43 25.70 -2.02
N HIS A 16 18.31 25.08 -1.63
CA HIS A 16 16.98 25.62 -1.90
C HIS A 16 16.40 26.23 -0.62
N GLU A 17 16.23 27.55 -0.60
CA GLU A 17 15.54 28.24 0.50
C GLU A 17 14.16 27.61 0.77
N GLY A 18 13.88 27.31 2.03
CA GLY A 18 12.57 26.80 2.46
C GLY A 18 12.36 25.29 2.37
N VAL A 19 13.37 24.49 2.05
CA VAL A 19 13.28 23.01 2.13
C VAL A 19 13.09 22.55 3.57
N ARG A 20 12.13 21.64 3.77
CA ARG A 20 11.77 21.10 5.10
C ARG A 20 12.08 19.62 5.27
N TRP A 21 12.01 18.88 4.18
CA TRP A 21 12.15 17.43 4.15
C TRP A 21 12.96 17.03 2.93
N LEU A 22 13.89 16.10 3.12
CA LEU A 22 14.62 15.41 2.06
C LEU A 22 14.06 14.00 1.94
N ILE A 23 13.84 13.52 0.72
CA ILE A 23 13.40 12.16 0.44
C ILE A 23 14.38 11.54 -0.55
N MET A 24 14.97 10.41 -0.17
CA MET A 24 15.77 9.55 -1.03
C MET A 24 14.92 8.35 -1.44
N GLY A 25 15.01 7.94 -2.70
CA GLY A 25 14.26 6.82 -3.26
C GLY A 25 14.96 6.20 -4.46
N ASP A 26 14.63 4.95 -4.77
CA ASP A 26 15.17 4.24 -5.94
C ASP A 26 14.40 4.63 -7.22
N ASP A 27 15.05 4.45 -8.38
CA ASP A 27 14.54 4.88 -9.70
C ASP A 27 13.35 4.06 -10.23
N ASP A 28 13.04 2.96 -9.55
CA ASP A 28 11.92 2.06 -9.84
C ASP A 28 10.77 2.18 -8.81
N SER A 29 10.88 3.14 -7.89
CA SER A 29 9.89 3.42 -6.85
C SER A 29 8.89 4.47 -7.31
N ILE A 30 7.63 4.34 -6.86
CA ILE A 30 6.61 5.39 -7.05
C ILE A 30 6.24 6.04 -5.73
N PHE A 31 6.11 7.37 -5.74
CA PHE A 31 5.78 8.17 -4.57
C PHE A 31 4.43 8.85 -4.69
N PHE A 32 3.68 8.84 -3.59
CA PHE A 32 2.37 9.47 -3.44
C PHE A 32 2.56 10.77 -2.65
N LEU A 33 2.97 11.81 -3.37
CA LEU A 33 3.46 13.07 -2.77
C LEU A 33 2.43 13.81 -1.92
N GLU A 34 1.14 13.82 -2.29
CA GLU A 34 0.11 14.49 -1.49
C GLU A 34 -0.08 13.81 -0.13
N ASN A 35 0.00 12.48 -0.10
CA ASN A 35 -0.07 11.72 1.14
C ASN A 35 1.19 11.93 1.99
N ILE A 36 2.36 11.98 1.36
CA ILE A 36 3.63 12.29 2.05
C ILE A 36 3.54 13.67 2.68
N VAL A 37 3.12 14.70 1.94
CA VAL A 37 2.97 16.06 2.47
C VAL A 37 2.00 16.10 3.66
N ASP A 38 0.85 15.43 3.56
CA ASP A 38 -0.12 15.36 4.66
C ASP A 38 0.42 14.66 5.91
N VAL A 39 1.22 13.60 5.74
CA VAL A 39 1.82 12.86 6.85
C VAL A 39 2.92 13.69 7.49
N LEU A 40 3.85 14.23 6.69
CA LEU A 40 4.98 15.02 7.18
C LEU A 40 4.56 16.36 7.77
N GLY A 41 3.46 16.95 7.29
CA GLY A 41 2.87 18.17 7.84
C GLY A 41 2.42 18.08 9.30
N LYS A 42 2.36 16.86 9.86
CA LYS A 42 2.04 16.61 11.28
C LYS A 42 3.25 16.73 12.19
N TYR A 43 4.46 16.82 11.64
CA TYR A 43 5.71 16.82 12.39
C TYR A 43 6.40 18.19 12.31
N ASP A 44 7.03 18.57 13.41
CA ASP A 44 7.86 19.79 13.48
C ASP A 44 9.19 19.60 12.75
N HIS A 45 9.23 19.98 11.47
CA HIS A 45 10.39 19.84 10.58
C HIS A 45 11.69 20.49 11.06
N ASN A 46 11.69 21.24 12.17
CA ASN A 46 12.90 21.80 12.80
C ASN A 46 13.60 20.82 13.75
N LYS A 47 13.00 19.66 14.03
CA LYS A 47 13.59 18.59 14.84
C LYS A 47 14.24 17.52 13.97
N TYR A 48 15.03 16.65 14.58
CA TYR A 48 15.58 15.48 13.89
C TYR A 48 14.51 14.40 13.75
N TYR A 49 14.15 14.10 12.51
CA TYR A 49 13.31 12.97 12.15
C TYR A 49 13.97 12.15 11.07
N TYR A 50 14.08 10.86 11.33
CA TYR A 50 14.44 9.83 10.36
C TYR A 50 13.25 8.89 10.17
N PHE A 51 12.57 9.03 9.04
CA PHE A 51 11.45 8.18 8.66
C PHE A 51 11.83 7.27 7.48
N GLY A 52 11.14 6.15 7.35
CA GLY A 52 11.28 5.27 6.20
C GLY A 52 10.35 4.06 6.27
N GLY A 53 10.42 3.21 5.24
CA GLY A 53 9.74 1.92 5.21
C GLY A 53 10.70 0.78 5.53
N GLN A 54 10.20 -0.19 6.30
CA GLN A 54 10.87 -1.48 6.49
C GLN A 54 10.50 -2.43 5.35
N SER A 55 11.26 -3.51 5.19
CA SER A 55 10.90 -4.55 4.24
C SER A 55 9.76 -5.44 4.75
N GLU A 56 8.84 -5.79 3.86
CA GLU A 56 7.80 -6.79 4.10
C GLU A 56 8.38 -8.18 4.36
N TYR A 57 9.58 -8.46 3.84
CA TYR A 57 10.27 -9.73 3.98
C TYR A 57 11.19 -9.72 5.20
N ILE A 58 11.07 -10.72 6.06
CA ILE A 58 11.75 -10.69 7.36
C ILE A 58 13.28 -10.74 7.24
N LEU A 59 13.82 -11.52 6.29
CA LEU A 59 15.27 -11.69 6.19
C LEU A 59 15.96 -10.43 5.67
N SER A 60 15.29 -9.61 4.86
CA SER A 60 15.83 -8.31 4.47
C SER A 60 16.11 -7.45 5.70
N ASN A 61 15.15 -7.36 6.63
CA ASN A 61 15.35 -6.61 7.88
C ASN A 61 16.41 -7.27 8.79
N PHE A 62 16.46 -8.61 8.83
CA PHE A 62 17.46 -9.34 9.61
C PHE A 62 18.90 -9.13 9.10
N TRP A 63 19.11 -9.10 7.78
CA TRP A 63 20.44 -8.93 7.18
C TRP A 63 20.93 -7.50 7.19
N PHE A 64 20.03 -6.53 7.11
CA PHE A 64 20.36 -5.11 7.15
C PHE A 64 20.11 -4.55 8.55
N SER A 65 18.89 -4.10 8.84
CA SER A 65 18.48 -3.72 10.20
C SER A 65 16.96 -3.61 10.29
N PHE A 66 16.41 -3.89 11.47
CA PHE A 66 15.02 -3.55 11.81
C PHE A 66 14.85 -2.06 12.11
N ASP A 67 15.94 -1.32 12.37
CA ASP A 67 15.90 0.12 12.66
C ASP A 67 16.36 0.98 11.48
N GLN A 68 16.13 0.47 10.26
CA GLN A 68 16.53 1.12 9.02
C GLN A 68 15.33 1.33 8.09
N GLY A 69 15.31 2.47 7.43
CA GLY A 69 14.52 2.70 6.23
C GLY A 69 15.23 2.15 5.01
N PHE A 70 14.51 1.40 4.17
CA PHE A 70 15.03 0.92 2.89
C PHE A 70 14.87 1.99 1.80
N GLY A 71 15.86 2.12 0.92
CA GLY A 71 15.93 3.13 -0.14
C GLY A 71 14.75 3.08 -1.07
N GLY A 72 14.40 1.90 -1.59
CA GLY A 72 13.22 1.71 -2.44
C GLY A 72 11.89 2.11 -1.78
N ALA A 73 11.72 1.79 -0.49
CA ALA A 73 10.57 2.27 0.27
C ALA A 73 10.59 3.80 0.46
N GLY A 74 11.76 4.42 0.41
CA GLY A 74 11.98 5.84 0.65
C GLY A 74 12.53 6.09 2.05
N ILE A 75 13.66 6.81 2.09
CA ILE A 75 14.26 7.35 3.31
C ILE A 75 13.93 8.84 3.37
N ILE A 76 13.29 9.27 4.46
CA ILE A 76 12.86 10.66 4.64
C ILE A 76 13.57 11.25 5.85
N MET A 77 14.17 12.43 5.67
CA MET A 77 14.84 13.16 6.72
C MET A 77 14.27 14.57 6.84
N SER A 78 14.07 15.04 8.06
CA SER A 78 13.90 16.47 8.33
C SER A 78 15.14 17.24 7.88
N PHE A 79 14.97 18.47 7.41
CA PHE A 79 16.08 19.27 6.89
C PHE A 79 17.28 19.42 7.87
N PRO A 80 17.10 19.71 9.17
CA PRO A 80 18.23 19.82 10.11
C PRO A 80 19.04 18.53 10.27
N LEU A 81 18.39 17.36 10.19
CA LEU A 81 19.07 16.07 10.23
C LEU A 81 19.86 15.81 8.95
N ALA A 82 19.24 16.07 7.78
CA ALA A 82 19.90 15.91 6.49
C ALA A 82 21.16 16.79 6.40
N LYS A 83 21.09 18.02 6.92
CA LYS A 83 22.24 18.93 7.01
C LYS A 83 23.37 18.34 7.88
N ALA A 84 23.06 17.92 9.11
CA ALA A 84 24.05 17.35 10.00
C ALA A 84 24.70 16.08 9.41
N LEU A 85 23.91 15.26 8.72
CA LEU A 85 24.40 14.09 8.01
C LEU A 85 25.34 14.47 6.86
N ALA A 86 24.99 15.46 6.04
CA ALA A 86 25.83 15.92 4.94
C ALA A 86 27.20 16.44 5.43
N GLU A 87 27.24 17.11 6.59
CA GLU A 87 28.46 17.62 7.22
C GLU A 87 29.36 16.50 7.77
N ASP A 88 28.80 15.41 8.31
CA ASP A 88 29.58 14.30 8.90
C ASP A 88 29.88 13.14 7.93
N ILE A 89 29.29 13.14 6.72
CA ILE A 89 29.25 11.92 5.89
C ILE A 89 30.61 11.30 5.57
N GLU A 90 31.63 12.12 5.31
CA GLU A 90 33.01 11.64 5.05
C GLU A 90 33.61 10.96 6.28
N SER A 91 33.38 11.54 7.46
CA SER A 91 33.83 11.00 8.73
C SER A 91 33.14 9.67 9.01
N CYS A 92 31.82 9.62 8.87
CA CYS A 92 31.05 8.39 9.03
C CYS A 92 31.51 7.27 8.08
N LEU A 93 31.72 7.57 6.78
CA LEU A 93 32.19 6.58 5.80
C LEU A 93 33.58 6.01 6.15
N ARG A 94 34.46 6.83 6.73
CA ARG A 94 35.78 6.37 7.25
C ARG A 94 35.66 5.55 8.53
N ARG A 95 34.64 5.81 9.36
CA ARG A 95 34.36 5.04 10.58
C ARG A 95 33.82 3.65 10.27
N TYR A 96 33.02 3.51 9.21
CA TYR A 96 32.39 2.24 8.83
C TYR A 96 32.76 1.77 7.40
N PRO A 97 34.06 1.58 7.08
CA PRO A 97 34.50 1.25 5.72
C PRO A 97 34.11 -0.17 5.28
N PHE A 98 33.67 -1.01 6.22
CA PHE A 98 33.28 -2.40 5.99
C PHE A 98 31.79 -2.56 5.62
N LEU A 99 30.97 -1.52 5.77
CA LEU A 99 29.56 -1.58 5.40
C LEU A 99 29.39 -1.53 3.88
N ASN A 100 28.52 -2.38 3.37
CA ASN A 100 28.30 -2.59 1.94
C ASN A 100 26.83 -2.44 1.53
N SER A 101 26.09 -1.55 2.20
CA SER A 101 24.74 -1.13 1.81
C SER A 101 24.59 0.36 2.08
N ALA A 102 24.13 1.12 1.09
CA ALA A 102 23.99 2.57 1.22
C ALA A 102 22.94 2.95 2.27
N ASP A 103 21.84 2.23 2.31
CA ASP A 103 20.77 2.44 3.28
C ASP A 103 21.25 2.12 4.71
N LEU A 104 22.05 1.05 4.87
CA LEU A 104 22.60 0.65 6.17
C LEU A 104 23.65 1.66 6.66
N ILE A 105 24.50 2.15 5.75
CA ILE A 105 25.44 3.23 6.04
C ILE A 105 24.67 4.49 6.47
N THR A 106 23.64 4.88 5.70
CA THR A 106 22.82 6.06 5.99
C THR A 106 22.19 5.97 7.38
N MET A 107 21.56 4.83 7.71
CA MET A 107 21.03 4.57 9.06
C MET A 107 22.12 4.70 10.13
N THR A 108 23.26 4.05 9.93
CA THR A 108 24.36 4.05 10.92
C THR A 108 24.87 5.47 11.19
N CYS A 109 25.08 6.28 10.14
CA CYS A 109 25.50 7.67 10.28
C CYS A 109 24.45 8.53 10.99
N ILE A 110 23.16 8.32 10.71
CA ILE A 110 22.06 9.03 11.37
C ILE A 110 22.00 8.70 12.87
N VAL A 111 22.22 7.43 13.23
CA VAL A 111 22.26 6.99 14.62
C VAL A 111 23.42 7.63 15.39
N ASP A 112 24.58 7.79 14.76
CA ASP A 112 25.72 8.51 15.36
C ASP A 112 25.41 9.99 15.65
N LEU A 113 24.48 10.59 14.90
CA LEU A 113 23.96 11.94 15.15
C LEU A 113 22.87 11.97 16.23
N GLY A 114 22.53 10.82 16.82
CA GLY A 114 21.57 10.69 17.92
C GLY A 114 20.10 10.67 17.49
N ALA A 115 19.80 10.47 16.20
CA ALA A 115 18.43 10.34 15.70
C ALA A 115 18.02 8.87 15.55
N ASN A 116 16.81 8.54 16.03
CA ASN A 116 16.25 7.19 15.95
C ASN A 116 15.34 7.01 14.74
N PHE A 117 15.30 5.80 14.20
CA PHE A 117 14.38 5.43 13.14
C PHE A 117 12.92 5.43 13.60
N SER A 118 12.05 5.93 12.74
CA SER A 118 10.61 5.95 12.94
C SER A 118 9.90 5.40 11.68
N PRO A 119 9.41 4.15 11.69
CA PRO A 119 8.81 3.56 10.51
C PRO A 119 7.46 4.19 10.16
N LEU A 120 7.23 4.48 8.88
CA LEU A 120 5.95 4.93 8.36
C LEU A 120 5.28 3.81 7.56
N LYS A 121 4.14 3.31 8.05
CA LYS A 121 3.42 2.13 7.51
C LYS A 121 2.90 2.23 6.07
N GLY A 122 3.03 3.39 5.44
CA GLY A 122 2.64 3.62 4.05
C GLY A 122 3.81 3.63 3.07
N LEU A 123 5.04 3.50 3.57
CA LEU A 123 6.25 3.35 2.77
C LEU A 123 6.55 1.85 2.65
N HIS A 124 6.68 1.36 1.42
CA HIS A 124 6.76 -0.07 1.14
C HIS A 124 7.95 -0.40 0.25
N GLN A 125 8.83 -1.28 0.75
CA GLN A 125 9.92 -1.85 -0.02
C GLN A 125 9.39 -2.96 -0.96
N PHE A 126 8.41 -3.74 -0.51
CA PHE A 126 7.98 -5.00 -1.11
C PHE A 126 9.13 -5.81 -1.71
N ASP A 127 10.03 -6.29 -0.86
CA ASP A 127 10.88 -7.42 -1.19
C ASP A 127 10.00 -8.70 -1.32
N LEU A 128 9.18 -8.73 -2.35
CA LEU A 128 8.19 -9.76 -2.67
C LEU A 128 8.23 -9.93 -4.18
N ARG A 129 7.95 -11.15 -4.64
CA ARG A 129 7.99 -11.47 -6.07
C ARG A 129 6.63 -11.88 -6.58
N SER A 130 6.52 -11.93 -7.91
CA SER A 130 5.35 -12.44 -8.62
C SER A 130 4.11 -11.56 -8.36
N ASP A 131 3.01 -12.13 -7.88
CA ASP A 131 1.72 -11.46 -7.79
C ASP A 131 1.50 -10.81 -6.40
N ILE A 132 1.72 -9.50 -6.29
CA ILE A 132 1.49 -8.73 -5.06
C ILE A 132 0.04 -8.29 -4.85
N SER A 133 -0.91 -8.74 -5.68
CA SER A 133 -2.30 -8.26 -5.64
C SER A 133 -3.01 -8.52 -4.31
N GLY A 134 -2.68 -9.61 -3.62
CA GLY A 134 -3.24 -9.90 -2.29
C GLY A 134 -2.88 -8.86 -1.23
N LEU A 135 -1.66 -8.32 -1.30
CA LEU A 135 -1.16 -7.26 -0.41
C LEU A 135 -1.79 -5.90 -0.75
N LEU A 136 -1.78 -5.51 -2.03
CA LEU A 136 -2.40 -4.27 -2.49
C LEU A 136 -3.93 -4.24 -2.24
N SER A 137 -4.57 -5.41 -2.24
CA SER A 137 -6.01 -5.54 -1.96
C SER A 137 -6.37 -5.44 -0.47
N SER A 138 -5.37 -5.45 0.42
CA SER A 138 -5.54 -5.51 1.86
C SER A 138 -4.59 -4.53 2.58
N HIS A 139 -4.27 -3.41 1.92
CA HIS A 139 -3.34 -2.41 2.45
C HIS A 139 -3.78 -1.94 3.85
N PRO A 140 -2.83 -1.78 4.80
CA PRO A 140 -3.15 -1.34 6.14
C PRO A 140 -3.83 0.04 6.14
N LYS A 141 -4.43 0.37 7.28
CA LYS A 141 -5.03 1.68 7.46
C LYS A 141 -3.96 2.76 7.73
N ALA A 142 -3.13 3.06 6.73
CA ALA A 142 -2.14 4.13 6.67
C ALA A 142 -2.17 4.79 5.28
N PRO A 143 -1.96 6.12 5.13
CA PRO A 143 -1.88 6.73 3.81
C PRO A 143 -0.78 6.06 3.00
N LEU A 144 -1.07 5.64 1.78
CA LEU A 144 -0.06 5.08 0.90
C LEU A 144 0.92 6.18 0.50
N MET A 145 2.22 5.98 0.71
CA MET A 145 3.26 6.99 0.47
C MET A 145 4.26 6.55 -0.58
N SER A 146 4.62 5.27 -0.63
CA SER A 146 5.46 4.74 -1.69
C SER A 146 5.14 3.28 -1.99
N LEU A 147 5.53 2.84 -3.17
CA LEU A 147 5.54 1.44 -3.57
C LEU A 147 6.81 1.16 -4.38
N HIS A 148 7.58 0.19 -3.91
CA HIS A 148 8.68 -0.51 -4.57
C HIS A 148 8.34 -2.02 -4.52
N HIS A 149 8.90 -2.98 -5.26
CA HIS A 149 9.86 -2.98 -6.36
C HIS A 149 9.13 -3.43 -7.64
N PHE A 150 8.74 -2.50 -8.53
CA PHE A 150 7.80 -2.82 -9.62
C PHE A 150 8.39 -3.73 -10.70
N ASP A 151 9.72 -3.77 -10.85
CA ASP A 151 10.39 -4.61 -11.84
C ASP A 151 10.46 -6.10 -11.44
N ALA A 152 10.41 -6.39 -10.13
CA ALA A 152 10.48 -7.73 -9.55
C ALA A 152 9.10 -8.38 -9.40
N THR A 153 8.05 -7.58 -9.55
CA THR A 153 6.66 -8.02 -9.46
C THR A 153 6.04 -8.19 -10.85
N SER A 154 4.98 -9.00 -10.92
CA SER A 154 4.13 -9.10 -12.11
C SER A 154 3.33 -7.80 -12.27
N PRO A 155 2.90 -7.44 -13.50
CA PRO A 155 2.02 -6.30 -13.70
C PRO A 155 0.79 -6.36 -12.77
N ILE A 156 0.54 -5.28 -12.04
CA ILE A 156 -0.48 -5.26 -10.99
C ILE A 156 -1.92 -5.21 -11.54
N PHE A 157 -2.08 -4.92 -12.84
CA PHE A 157 -3.35 -5.00 -13.55
C PHE A 157 -3.29 -6.06 -14.66
N PRO A 158 -4.36 -6.88 -14.83
CA PRO A 158 -4.40 -7.86 -15.90
C PRO A 158 -4.41 -7.18 -17.28
N SER A 159 -3.75 -7.81 -18.25
CA SER A 159 -3.65 -7.32 -19.63
C SER A 159 -2.95 -5.98 -19.81
N MET A 160 -2.18 -5.54 -18.82
CA MET A 160 -1.30 -4.37 -18.88
C MET A 160 0.15 -4.81 -18.63
N ASP A 161 1.11 -4.10 -19.22
CA ASP A 161 2.50 -4.20 -18.78
C ASP A 161 2.73 -3.41 -17.47
N ARG A 162 3.96 -3.45 -16.93
CA ARG A 162 4.32 -2.77 -15.68
C ARG A 162 4.12 -1.25 -15.77
N ILE A 163 4.57 -0.62 -16.85
CA ILE A 163 4.49 0.84 -17.04
C ILE A 163 3.03 1.28 -17.17
N GLN A 164 2.25 0.57 -17.98
CA GLN A 164 0.81 0.79 -18.16
C GLN A 164 0.07 0.62 -16.82
N SER A 165 0.40 -0.43 -16.07
CA SER A 165 -0.18 -0.70 -14.75
C SER A 165 0.10 0.42 -13.76
N THR A 166 1.35 0.89 -13.69
CA THR A 166 1.75 2.01 -12.83
C THR A 166 1.04 3.30 -13.22
N LYS A 167 0.99 3.64 -14.51
CA LYS A 167 0.25 4.82 -15.00
C LYS A 167 -1.25 4.73 -14.68
N HIS A 168 -1.83 3.53 -14.77
CA HIS A 168 -3.24 3.31 -14.46
C HIS A 168 -3.53 3.44 -12.96
N LEU A 169 -2.63 2.96 -12.09
CA LEU A 169 -2.71 3.18 -10.64
C LEU A 169 -2.60 4.68 -10.30
N MET A 170 -1.62 5.37 -10.89
CA MET A 170 -1.40 6.80 -10.64
C MET A 170 -2.54 7.66 -11.17
N ARG A 171 -3.23 7.24 -12.22
CA ARG A 171 -4.48 7.88 -12.64
C ARG A 171 -5.52 7.86 -11.52
N ALA A 172 -5.67 6.76 -10.79
CA ALA A 172 -6.57 6.71 -9.64
C ALA A 172 -6.07 7.57 -8.48
N ALA A 173 -4.77 7.58 -8.23
CA ALA A 173 -4.15 8.43 -7.21
C ALA A 173 -4.40 9.93 -7.46
N ASN A 174 -4.42 10.36 -8.74
CA ASN A 174 -4.72 11.75 -9.12
C ASN A 174 -6.19 12.16 -8.84
N TYR A 175 -7.11 11.20 -8.70
CA TYR A 175 -8.49 11.51 -8.31
C TYR A 175 -8.66 11.52 -6.79
N ASP A 176 -8.03 10.59 -6.07
CA ASP A 176 -8.13 10.50 -4.61
C ASP A 176 -6.97 9.72 -4.00
N GLN A 177 -5.85 10.43 -3.77
CA GLN A 177 -4.66 9.83 -3.19
C GLN A 177 -4.88 9.36 -1.74
N SER A 178 -5.72 10.08 -0.99
CA SER A 178 -5.98 9.83 0.44
C SER A 178 -6.67 8.50 0.73
N ARG A 179 -7.33 7.92 -0.28
CA ARG A 179 -7.99 6.60 -0.19
C ARG A 179 -7.24 5.50 -0.93
N MET A 180 -6.13 5.78 -1.61
CA MET A 180 -5.44 4.76 -2.41
C MET A 180 -5.14 3.51 -1.60
N LEU A 181 -5.55 2.37 -2.15
CA LEU A 181 -5.47 1.01 -1.59
C LEU A 181 -6.20 0.78 -0.27
N GLN A 182 -6.87 1.79 0.30
CA GLN A 182 -7.55 1.66 1.58
C GLN A 182 -8.64 0.60 1.52
N GLN A 183 -8.52 -0.41 2.37
CA GLN A 183 -9.45 -1.51 2.42
C GLN A 183 -10.76 -1.11 3.13
N THR A 184 -11.87 -1.21 2.41
CA THR A 184 -13.23 -1.01 2.93
C THR A 184 -14.06 -2.27 2.72
N ILE A 185 -14.73 -2.75 3.77
CA ILE A 185 -15.46 -4.02 3.77
C ILE A 185 -16.95 -3.77 3.99
N CYS A 186 -17.78 -4.37 3.15
CA CYS A 186 -19.24 -4.21 3.14
C CYS A 186 -19.90 -5.59 3.15
N HIS A 187 -21.05 -5.70 3.82
CA HIS A 187 -21.83 -6.93 3.84
C HIS A 187 -23.16 -6.73 3.12
N HIS A 188 -23.41 -7.53 2.09
CA HIS A 188 -24.71 -7.61 1.45
C HIS A 188 -25.46 -8.81 2.04
N ARG A 189 -26.19 -8.56 3.12
CA ARG A 189 -26.81 -9.60 3.96
C ARG A 189 -27.86 -10.43 3.22
N SER A 190 -28.61 -9.84 2.30
CA SER A 190 -29.64 -10.55 1.52
C SER A 190 -29.06 -11.65 0.63
N SER A 191 -27.83 -11.49 0.12
CA SER A 191 -27.14 -12.51 -0.69
C SER A 191 -26.04 -13.26 0.07
N ASN A 192 -25.86 -12.99 1.38
CA ASN A 192 -24.72 -13.49 2.17
C ASN A 192 -23.35 -13.17 1.55
N TRP A 193 -23.19 -12.00 0.92
CA TRP A 193 -21.92 -11.61 0.31
C TRP A 193 -21.12 -10.65 1.17
N THR A 194 -19.79 -10.79 1.12
CA THR A 194 -18.87 -9.76 1.56
C THR A 194 -18.17 -9.13 0.37
N PHE A 195 -18.21 -7.81 0.31
CA PHE A 195 -17.38 -7.02 -0.59
C PHE A 195 -16.14 -6.53 0.17
N SER A 196 -14.97 -6.64 -0.44
CA SER A 196 -13.74 -6.00 0.04
C SER A 196 -13.19 -5.12 -1.06
N VAL A 197 -13.21 -3.81 -0.85
CA VAL A 197 -12.77 -2.79 -1.80
C VAL A 197 -11.38 -2.33 -1.41
N SER A 198 -10.42 -2.40 -2.33
CA SER A 198 -9.16 -1.66 -2.29
C SER A 198 -9.26 -0.52 -3.29
N TRP A 199 -9.46 0.69 -2.77
CA TRP A 199 -9.81 1.84 -3.61
C TRP A 199 -8.72 2.19 -4.61
N GLY A 200 -9.13 2.35 -5.88
CA GLY A 200 -8.21 2.62 -6.99
C GLY A 200 -7.47 1.38 -7.51
N TYR A 201 -7.76 0.18 -6.98
CA TYR A 201 -7.06 -1.04 -7.38
C TYR A 201 -7.99 -2.22 -7.66
N SER A 202 -8.63 -2.80 -6.64
CA SER A 202 -9.38 -4.04 -6.77
C SER A 202 -10.66 -4.07 -5.92
N VAL A 203 -11.60 -4.93 -6.29
CA VAL A 203 -12.75 -5.31 -5.48
C VAL A 203 -12.88 -6.82 -5.48
N HIS A 204 -13.12 -7.39 -4.30
CA HIS A 204 -13.38 -8.80 -4.09
C HIS A 204 -14.83 -9.01 -3.67
N ILE A 205 -15.49 -10.03 -4.23
CA ILE A 205 -16.76 -10.57 -3.71
C ILE A 205 -16.52 -11.97 -3.15
N TYR A 206 -16.88 -12.17 -1.88
CA TYR A 206 -16.93 -13.47 -1.22
C TYR A 206 -18.38 -13.91 -1.12
N GLU A 207 -18.67 -15.16 -1.47
CA GLU A 207 -20.00 -15.77 -1.35
C GLU A 207 -20.28 -16.25 0.09
N LYS A 208 -19.81 -15.50 1.08
CA LYS A 208 -20.02 -15.71 2.52
C LYS A 208 -19.80 -14.38 3.24
N ILE A 209 -20.48 -14.20 4.37
CA ILE A 209 -20.14 -13.12 5.31
C ILE A 209 -18.80 -13.43 5.98
N MET A 210 -17.77 -12.75 5.48
CA MET A 210 -16.40 -12.82 5.99
C MET A 210 -16.13 -11.75 7.04
N PRO A 211 -15.57 -12.07 8.22
CA PRO A 211 -15.25 -11.08 9.23
C PRO A 211 -14.06 -10.21 8.79
N ARG A 212 -14.10 -8.92 9.16
CA ARG A 212 -13.02 -7.97 8.86
C ARG A 212 -11.66 -8.44 9.40
N SER A 213 -11.62 -9.00 10.61
CA SER A 213 -10.38 -9.50 11.25
C SER A 213 -9.67 -10.58 10.43
N HIS A 214 -10.39 -11.26 9.54
CA HIS A 214 -9.83 -12.21 8.59
C HIS A 214 -9.39 -11.54 7.29
N LEU A 215 -10.23 -10.68 6.72
CA LEU A 215 -9.96 -10.05 5.42
C LEU A 215 -8.86 -8.98 5.44
N ILE A 216 -8.53 -8.42 6.61
CA ILE A 216 -7.35 -7.55 6.75
C ILE A 216 -6.02 -8.31 6.58
N LYS A 217 -6.06 -9.65 6.65
CA LYS A 217 -4.88 -10.47 6.34
C LYS A 217 -4.82 -10.64 4.82
N PRO A 218 -3.76 -10.19 4.16
CA PRO A 218 -3.62 -10.35 2.72
C PRO A 218 -3.61 -11.83 2.34
N MET A 219 -4.24 -12.15 1.21
CA MET A 219 -4.05 -13.45 0.57
C MET A 219 -2.60 -13.54 0.10
N GLN A 220 -1.93 -14.65 0.38
CA GLN A 220 -0.56 -14.85 -0.10
C GLN A 220 -0.57 -15.25 -1.58
N THR A 221 -0.72 -14.26 -2.44
CA THR A 221 -0.58 -14.38 -3.91
C THR A 221 0.88 -14.23 -4.35
N PHE A 222 1.72 -13.68 -3.49
CA PHE A 222 3.12 -13.32 -3.75
C PHE A 222 4.09 -14.38 -3.25
N ASP A 223 5.28 -14.35 -3.85
CA ASP A 223 6.42 -15.16 -3.45
C ASP A 223 7.36 -14.35 -2.54
N ALA A 224 8.20 -15.06 -1.77
CA ALA A 224 9.24 -14.41 -0.98
C ALA A 224 10.33 -13.80 -1.88
N TRP A 225 11.05 -12.79 -1.36
CA TRP A 225 12.14 -12.13 -2.08
C TRP A 225 13.22 -13.08 -2.57
N VAL A 226 13.59 -14.01 -1.68
CA VAL A 226 14.60 -15.06 -1.85
C VAL A 226 14.08 -16.33 -1.16
N ALA A 227 14.91 -17.36 -1.06
CA ALA A 227 14.55 -18.60 -0.38
C ALA A 227 14.04 -18.31 1.05
N LYS A 228 12.87 -18.88 1.37
CA LYS A 228 12.27 -18.78 2.70
C LYS A 228 13.12 -19.54 3.73
N PRO A 229 13.18 -19.08 4.99
CA PRO A 229 13.72 -19.90 6.06
C PRO A 229 12.88 -21.18 6.23
N ASP A 230 13.45 -22.20 6.87
CA ASP A 230 12.76 -23.49 7.07
C ASP A 230 11.44 -23.35 7.82
N ASN A 231 11.39 -22.43 8.78
CA ASN A 231 10.23 -22.18 9.64
C ASN A 231 9.77 -20.72 9.57
N PRO A 232 8.46 -20.46 9.69
CA PRO A 232 7.94 -19.09 9.82
C PRO A 232 8.43 -18.43 11.12
N PRO A 233 8.39 -17.08 11.22
CA PRO A 233 7.76 -16.13 10.29
C PRO A 233 8.57 -15.87 9.00
N TYR A 234 7.86 -15.58 7.91
CA TYR A 234 8.46 -15.23 6.60
C TYR A 234 8.34 -13.75 6.26
N TYR A 235 7.33 -13.09 6.81
CA TYR A 235 6.96 -11.72 6.50
C TYR A 235 6.75 -10.95 7.80
N MET A 236 6.82 -9.62 7.73
CA MET A 236 6.52 -8.72 8.85
C MET A 236 5.01 -8.60 9.16
N PHE A 237 4.19 -9.51 8.60
CA PHE A 237 2.74 -9.56 8.76
C PHE A 237 2.21 -10.97 8.54
N ASN A 238 0.98 -11.23 9.03
CA ASN A 238 0.29 -12.49 8.82
C ASN A 238 -0.41 -12.51 7.46
N THR A 239 -0.30 -13.63 6.75
CA THR A 239 -1.03 -13.90 5.52
C THR A 239 -2.17 -14.88 5.76
N ARG A 240 -3.05 -15.02 4.77
CA ARG A 240 -3.98 -16.15 4.68
C ARG A 240 -3.77 -16.92 3.38
N SER A 241 -4.09 -18.20 3.43
CA SER A 241 -3.89 -19.12 2.31
C SER A 241 -4.67 -18.70 1.07
N SER A 242 -4.08 -18.91 -0.10
CA SER A 242 -4.72 -18.83 -1.42
C SER A 242 -5.37 -20.17 -1.83
N ALA A 243 -5.61 -21.08 -0.88
CA ALA A 243 -6.19 -22.39 -1.12
C ALA A 243 -7.49 -22.33 -1.94
N LYS A 244 -7.72 -23.38 -2.75
CA LYS A 244 -8.90 -23.55 -3.63
C LYS A 244 -10.22 -23.81 -2.87
N ASP A 245 -10.35 -23.30 -1.65
CA ASP A 245 -11.63 -23.29 -0.95
C ASP A 245 -12.54 -22.26 -1.64
N SER A 246 -13.72 -22.73 -2.01
CA SER A 246 -14.73 -21.93 -2.71
C SER A 246 -15.30 -20.80 -1.86
N CYS A 247 -15.24 -20.89 -0.53
CA CYS A 247 -15.69 -19.82 0.37
C CYS A 247 -14.58 -18.80 0.69
N GLU A 248 -13.31 -19.19 0.58
CA GLU A 248 -12.15 -18.32 0.85
C GLU A 248 -11.61 -17.63 -0.41
N THR A 249 -11.85 -18.21 -1.59
CA THR A 249 -11.42 -17.65 -2.87
C THR A 249 -12.47 -16.66 -3.38
N PRO A 250 -12.15 -15.36 -3.54
CA PRO A 250 -13.09 -14.36 -4.01
C PRO A 250 -13.29 -14.37 -5.52
N HIS A 251 -14.35 -13.71 -5.97
CA HIS A 251 -14.43 -13.15 -7.31
C HIS A 251 -13.61 -11.86 -7.36
N VAL A 252 -12.64 -11.78 -8.27
CA VAL A 252 -11.71 -10.65 -8.37
C VAL A 252 -12.10 -9.69 -9.50
N PHE A 253 -12.15 -8.41 -9.16
CA PHE A 253 -12.41 -7.30 -10.08
C PHE A 253 -11.29 -6.28 -9.95
N PHE A 254 -10.76 -5.80 -11.08
CA PHE A 254 -9.72 -4.76 -11.11
C PHE A 254 -10.26 -3.45 -11.64
N LEU A 255 -9.65 -2.34 -11.22
CA LEU A 255 -10.00 -1.01 -11.70
C LEU A 255 -9.94 -0.97 -13.23
N LYS A 256 -11.04 -0.56 -13.85
CA LYS A 256 -11.13 -0.32 -15.30
C LYS A 256 -11.07 1.15 -15.65
N SER A 257 -11.78 1.99 -14.88
CA SER A 257 -11.79 3.43 -15.07
C SER A 257 -12.19 4.15 -13.80
N ILE A 258 -11.79 5.41 -13.68
CA ILE A 258 -12.14 6.31 -12.59
C ILE A 258 -12.37 7.71 -13.17
N GLY A 259 -13.35 8.42 -12.61
CA GLY A 259 -13.72 9.76 -13.04
C GLY A 259 -14.73 10.43 -12.12
N GLU A 260 -14.97 11.71 -12.36
CA GLU A 260 -15.99 12.48 -11.66
C GLU A 260 -17.40 12.06 -12.12
N THR A 261 -18.35 12.10 -11.19
CA THR A 261 -19.78 12.00 -11.50
C THR A 261 -20.32 13.34 -12.02
N TRP A 262 -21.51 13.34 -12.63
CA TRP A 262 -22.18 14.58 -13.07
C TRP A 262 -22.34 15.61 -11.95
N ASN A 263 -22.50 15.16 -10.71
CA ASN A 263 -22.69 16.04 -9.55
C ASN A 263 -21.37 16.65 -9.00
N ARG A 264 -20.21 16.36 -9.61
CA ARG A 264 -18.82 16.82 -9.26
C ARG A 264 -18.34 16.64 -7.81
N ASN A 265 -19.22 16.27 -6.90
CA ASN A 265 -18.98 16.04 -5.48
C ASN A 265 -18.61 14.58 -5.16
N GLU A 266 -18.80 13.67 -6.12
CA GLU A 266 -18.50 12.25 -5.98
C GLU A 266 -17.57 11.79 -7.10
N ILE A 267 -16.66 10.88 -6.74
CA ILE A 267 -15.77 10.15 -7.64
C ILE A 267 -16.35 8.75 -7.82
N MET A 268 -16.42 8.28 -9.06
CA MET A 268 -16.87 6.94 -9.39
C MET A 268 -15.71 6.14 -9.99
N ALA A 269 -15.40 5.02 -9.35
CA ALA A 269 -14.48 4.02 -9.87
C ALA A 269 -15.26 2.80 -10.38
N THR A 270 -15.01 2.39 -11.61
CA THR A 270 -15.59 1.19 -12.23
C THR A 270 -14.56 0.08 -12.25
N TYR A 271 -14.94 -1.09 -11.74
CA TYR A 271 -14.13 -2.29 -11.68
C TYR A 271 -14.75 -3.37 -12.56
N SER A 272 -13.91 -4.10 -13.29
CA SER A 272 -14.33 -5.18 -14.18
C SER A 272 -13.77 -6.50 -13.70
N ARG A 273 -14.55 -7.57 -13.88
CA ARG A 273 -14.12 -8.93 -13.52
C ARG A 273 -12.82 -9.28 -14.24
N SER A 274 -11.84 -9.77 -13.49
CA SER A 274 -10.54 -10.19 -14.02
C SER A 274 -10.67 -11.46 -14.86
N ALA A 275 -11.22 -12.50 -14.23
CA ALA A 275 -11.41 -13.82 -14.80
C ALA A 275 -12.60 -14.50 -14.12
N MET A 276 -13.06 -15.60 -14.73
CA MET A 276 -13.98 -16.51 -14.06
C MET A 276 -13.25 -17.21 -12.92
N ARG A 277 -13.92 -17.31 -11.75
CA ARG A 277 -13.34 -17.91 -10.53
C ARG A 277 -13.00 -19.40 -10.69
N ARG A 278 -13.63 -20.10 -11.66
CA ARG A 278 -13.43 -21.53 -11.96
C ARG A 278 -13.51 -22.44 -10.73
N LEU A 279 -14.38 -22.09 -9.78
CA LEU A 279 -14.70 -22.85 -8.57
C LEU A 279 -16.22 -22.92 -8.42
N PRO A 280 -16.77 -23.99 -7.81
CA PRO A 280 -18.19 -24.05 -7.48
C PRO A 280 -18.56 -22.94 -6.48
N GLY A 281 -19.85 -22.65 -6.36
CA GLY A 281 -20.33 -21.69 -5.37
C GLY A 281 -19.95 -22.09 -3.94
N CYS A 282 -19.78 -21.12 -3.05
CA CYS A 282 -19.54 -21.40 -1.63
C CYS A 282 -20.73 -22.19 -1.03
N PRO A 283 -20.52 -23.40 -0.46
CA PRO A 283 -21.62 -24.21 0.07
C PRO A 283 -22.38 -23.55 1.22
N ILE A 284 -21.70 -22.68 1.99
CA ILE A 284 -22.26 -21.97 3.15
C ILE A 284 -23.01 -20.69 2.71
N GLY A 285 -22.84 -20.25 1.46
CA GLY A 285 -23.34 -18.97 0.93
C GLY A 285 -24.84 -18.89 0.67
N GLY A 286 -25.61 -19.94 0.99
CA GLY A 286 -27.06 -19.98 0.76
C GLY A 286 -27.44 -20.01 -0.72
N ASN A 287 -26.58 -20.57 -1.59
CA ASN A 287 -26.81 -20.71 -3.03
C ASN A 287 -27.02 -19.38 -3.80
N HIS A 288 -26.31 -18.32 -3.40
CA HIS A 288 -26.28 -17.04 -4.12
C HIS A 288 -24.95 -16.87 -4.86
N PRO A 289 -24.78 -17.44 -6.07
CA PRO A 289 -23.52 -17.34 -6.80
C PRO A 289 -23.32 -15.91 -7.32
N ALA A 290 -22.10 -15.37 -7.20
CA ALA A 290 -21.74 -14.05 -7.72
C ALA A 290 -21.18 -14.09 -9.15
N ASN A 291 -21.24 -15.26 -9.82
CA ASN A 291 -20.68 -15.50 -11.15
C ASN A 291 -21.20 -14.54 -12.23
N TYR A 292 -22.47 -14.11 -12.14
CA TYR A 292 -23.10 -13.25 -13.13
C TYR A 292 -22.67 -11.78 -13.01
N VAL A 293 -22.11 -11.35 -11.87
CA VAL A 293 -21.64 -9.98 -11.67
C VAL A 293 -20.36 -9.78 -12.48
N ASN A 294 -20.37 -8.82 -13.41
CA ASN A 294 -19.22 -8.53 -14.27
C ASN A 294 -18.67 -7.12 -14.08
N LYS A 295 -19.46 -6.22 -13.47
CA LYS A 295 -19.09 -4.83 -13.24
C LYS A 295 -19.46 -4.40 -11.82
N ILE A 296 -18.54 -3.70 -11.17
CA ILE A 296 -18.79 -3.06 -9.88
C ILE A 296 -18.50 -1.56 -10.03
N GLN A 297 -19.39 -0.72 -9.51
CA GLN A 297 -19.13 0.72 -9.40
C GLN A 297 -19.03 1.10 -7.93
N VAL A 298 -17.94 1.74 -7.55
CA VAL A 298 -17.73 2.24 -6.20
C VAL A 298 -17.72 3.76 -6.25
N TYR A 299 -18.54 4.38 -5.41
CA TYR A 299 -18.68 5.83 -5.28
C TYR A 299 -18.02 6.29 -3.98
N SER A 300 -17.22 7.34 -4.06
CA SER A 300 -16.60 8.01 -2.90
C SER A 300 -16.90 9.51 -2.96
N ARG A 301 -16.89 10.17 -1.80
CA ARG A 301 -16.93 11.64 -1.74
C ARG A 301 -15.58 12.21 -2.18
N ARG A 302 -15.61 13.34 -2.88
CA ARG A 302 -14.39 14.05 -3.32
C ARG A 302 -13.56 14.60 -2.15
N THR A 303 -14.19 14.81 -0.99
CA THR A 303 -13.50 15.33 0.19
C THR A 303 -12.31 14.46 0.54
N LYS A 304 -11.12 15.08 0.56
CA LYS A 304 -9.87 14.46 0.98
C LYS A 304 -10.03 13.90 2.40
N ARG A 305 -9.55 12.68 2.62
CA ARG A 305 -9.58 12.03 3.92
C ARG A 305 -8.24 12.21 4.62
N THR A 306 -8.13 13.27 5.42
CA THR A 306 -6.89 13.64 6.14
C THR A 306 -6.66 12.80 7.40
N GLU A 307 -7.75 12.29 7.99
CA GLU A 307 -7.72 11.47 9.20
C GLU A 307 -8.02 10.00 8.88
N MET A 308 -7.19 9.13 9.45
CA MET A 308 -7.29 7.69 9.31
C MET A 308 -7.32 7.03 10.69
N ASP A 309 -8.28 7.47 11.50
CA ASP A 309 -8.63 6.98 12.85
C ASP A 309 -9.47 5.68 12.78
N ARG A 310 -10.41 5.61 11.83
CA ARG A 310 -11.30 4.47 11.58
C ARG A 310 -11.54 4.28 10.08
N CYS A 311 -11.58 3.04 9.60
CA CYS A 311 -11.88 2.76 8.18
C CYS A 311 -13.27 3.27 7.78
N GLU A 312 -13.46 3.59 6.51
CA GLU A 312 -14.79 3.96 6.01
C GLU A 312 -15.71 2.73 6.01
N CYS A 313 -17.01 3.01 6.10
CA CYS A 313 -18.07 2.03 5.92
C CYS A 313 -18.68 2.22 4.54
N CYS A 314 -19.60 1.33 4.18
CA CYS A 314 -20.14 1.32 2.84
C CYS A 314 -21.51 0.66 2.76
N ASP A 315 -22.31 1.18 1.85
CA ASP A 315 -23.62 0.62 1.52
C ASP A 315 -23.53 -0.13 0.19
N VAL A 316 -24.11 -1.33 0.15
CA VAL A 316 -24.18 -2.14 -1.07
C VAL A 316 -25.57 -1.98 -1.68
N ILE A 317 -25.60 -1.60 -2.95
CA ILE A 317 -26.81 -1.49 -3.76
C ILE A 317 -26.71 -2.56 -4.86
N HIS A 318 -27.43 -3.66 -4.67
CA HIS A 318 -27.46 -4.76 -5.63
C HIS A 318 -28.84 -5.41 -5.70
N THR A 319 -29.31 -5.65 -6.92
CA THR A 319 -30.52 -6.43 -7.19
C THR A 319 -30.10 -7.81 -7.68
N THR A 320 -30.62 -8.87 -7.07
CA THR A 320 -30.32 -10.26 -7.43
C THR A 320 -30.52 -10.49 -8.93
N GLY A 321 -29.56 -11.16 -9.57
CA GLY A 321 -29.54 -11.40 -11.02
C GLY A 321 -28.96 -10.26 -11.87
N SER A 322 -28.70 -9.07 -11.31
CA SER A 322 -28.07 -7.97 -12.05
C SER A 322 -26.58 -8.24 -12.31
N ASN A 323 -26.11 -8.08 -13.54
CA ASN A 323 -24.67 -8.20 -13.85
C ASN A 323 -23.81 -7.06 -13.24
N LYS A 324 -24.41 -6.15 -12.47
CA LYS A 324 -23.81 -4.96 -11.89
C LYS A 324 -24.08 -4.87 -10.39
N ALA A 325 -23.07 -4.49 -9.63
CA ALA A 325 -23.21 -4.06 -8.24
C ALA A 325 -22.73 -2.62 -8.06
N GLN A 326 -23.34 -1.89 -7.13
CA GLN A 326 -22.92 -0.54 -6.76
C GLN A 326 -22.60 -0.49 -5.27
N LEU A 327 -21.53 0.20 -4.92
CA LEU A 327 -21.11 0.42 -3.54
C LEU A 327 -20.92 1.91 -3.31
N LYS A 328 -21.36 2.41 -2.16
CA LYS A 328 -21.15 3.81 -1.77
C LYS A 328 -20.32 3.86 -0.49
N LEU A 329 -19.11 4.40 -0.59
CA LEU A 329 -18.24 4.64 0.56
C LEU A 329 -18.77 5.84 1.36
N ARG A 330 -18.72 5.72 2.69
CA ARG A 330 -19.16 6.78 3.60
C ARG A 330 -18.43 6.69 4.93
N LYS A 331 -18.52 7.77 5.70
CA LYS A 331 -18.19 7.72 7.13
C LYS A 331 -19.07 6.68 7.81
N CYS A 332 -18.46 5.91 8.71
CA CYS A 332 -19.21 5.01 9.56
C CYS A 332 -20.08 5.81 10.54
N PHE A 333 -21.22 5.25 10.94
CA PHE A 333 -21.95 5.78 12.09
C PHE A 333 -21.17 5.51 13.39
N THR A 334 -21.42 6.31 14.42
CA THR A 334 -20.65 6.33 15.69
C THR A 334 -20.37 4.93 16.24
N ASN A 335 -21.38 4.04 16.24
CA ASN A 335 -21.28 2.68 16.79
C ASN A 335 -21.48 1.56 15.75
N GLU A 336 -21.39 1.88 14.45
CA GLU A 336 -21.53 0.88 13.41
C GLU A 336 -20.46 -0.20 13.55
N LYS A 337 -20.79 -1.47 13.34
CA LYS A 337 -19.82 -2.57 13.34
C LYS A 337 -19.69 -3.11 11.93
N ILE A 338 -18.44 -3.27 11.48
CA ILE A 338 -18.14 -3.97 10.22
C ILE A 338 -17.98 -5.46 10.55
N ALA A 339 -19.11 -6.08 10.86
CA ALA A 339 -19.23 -7.48 11.25
C ALA A 339 -20.47 -8.08 10.59
#